data_AF-A0A923WWH6-F1
#
_entry.id   AF-A0A923WWH6-F1
#
_cell.length_a   1.000
_cell.length_b   1.000
_cell.length_c   1.000
_cell.angle_alpha   90.00
_cell.angle_beta   90.00
_cell.angle_gamma   90.00
#
_symmetry.space_group_name_H-M   'P 1'
#
loop_
_entity.id
_entity.type
_entity.pdbx_description
1 polymer ?
#
loop_
_entity_poly.entity_id
_entity_poly.type
_entity_poly.pdbx_seq_one_letter_code
_entity_poly.pdbx_strand_id
1 'polypeptide(L)'
;MSASSFNNYQRAFGLYEPGVTLSADGRYLAYASFAEGSRHASVMVVDAATGALRVVGAGSENYAPALSATGSALAFTAAAADRSAPDRIAVADLATGRISFASSSASGEAGNGHSHFAAISADGRYVAFESAASNLVAGDTNGAEDVFVKDMISGAVRRLSVGAGGAQLPGDAGGACISADGGVVLFRTLADAASGAMTDSFHLYARNLASGAIALVAADSSGRAALSADGRYVVFSAGSPGREVFRKDLSSGALELVSASVGSMQGAGWNADPSVSNDGRYVSFGYETRDAALAGSPVINEIFVRDMLTGSLAQVSHGAEPGEGSFHPRLSDDGSQLAFVRYAGTLGPNYDVSWDVMTANIVTDSGVSARGTAGNDLFASSPNDDAWNGGAGLDVAAYRGRMAEYGIRAGAAVQVSDHVAGRDGVDTLQGVERLRFADAMLALDTGVDDIAGQAYRIYQAAFNRVPDKGGVGFWISAMDRGQTLQSVAAGFVQSGEFKALYGAAPSSASVVENCT
;
A
#
# COMPACT_ATOMS: atom_id res chain seq x y z
N MET A 1 -6.95 14.05 24.97
CA MET A 1 -6.28 12.75 25.17
C MET A 1 -4.80 13.06 25.39
N SER A 2 -4.15 12.56 26.45
CA SER A 2 -2.71 12.81 26.64
C SER A 2 -1.89 12.02 25.60
N ALA A 3 -0.79 12.56 25.09
CA ALA A 3 0.06 11.94 24.07
C ALA A 3 0.57 10.52 24.45
N SER A 4 0.66 10.22 25.75
CA SER A 4 0.90 8.85 26.25
C SER A 4 -0.14 7.82 25.79
N SER A 5 -1.35 8.25 25.45
CA SER A 5 -2.41 7.38 24.92
C SER A 5 -2.37 7.20 23.41
N PHE A 6 -1.68 8.06 22.65
CA PHE A 6 -1.50 7.91 21.19
C PHE A 6 -0.39 6.89 20.88
N ASN A 7 0.71 6.98 21.62
CA ASN A 7 1.81 6.01 21.57
C ASN A 7 1.38 4.66 22.17
N ASN A 8 0.54 4.67 23.23
CA ASN A 8 -0.14 3.45 23.66
C ASN A 8 -1.23 3.00 22.69
N TYR A 9 -1.75 3.80 21.75
CA TYR A 9 -2.70 3.30 20.76
C TYR A 9 -1.97 2.52 19.66
N GLN A 10 -0.86 3.07 19.14
CA GLN A 10 0.02 2.34 18.21
C GLN A 10 0.70 1.12 18.87
N ARG A 11 0.97 1.17 20.19
CA ARG A 11 1.48 0.02 20.97
C ARG A 11 0.40 -0.95 21.49
N ALA A 12 -0.84 -0.51 21.76
CA ALA A 12 -1.92 -1.33 22.34
C ALA A 12 -2.91 -1.89 21.30
N PHE A 13 -2.91 -1.37 20.06
CA PHE A 13 -3.63 -1.98 18.93
C PHE A 13 -2.77 -2.88 18.04
N GLY A 14 -1.53 -3.18 18.46
CA GLY A 14 -0.95 -4.52 18.29
C GLY A 14 -1.09 -5.18 16.91
N LEU A 15 -0.90 -4.45 15.82
CA LEU A 15 -0.55 -5.03 14.53
C LEU A 15 0.57 -4.19 13.97
N TYR A 16 1.71 -4.84 13.75
CA TYR A 16 2.79 -4.28 12.98
C TYR A 16 2.21 -4.14 11.59
N GLU A 17 1.77 -2.93 11.24
CA GLU A 17 1.20 -2.68 9.93
C GLU A 17 2.29 -3.00 8.91
N PRO A 18 2.09 -4.00 8.03
CA PRO A 18 3.07 -4.34 7.02
C PRO A 18 3.05 -3.22 5.98
N GLY A 19 3.68 -2.09 6.30
CA GLY A 19 3.86 -1.00 5.36
C GLY A 19 4.55 -1.55 4.13
N VAL A 20 3.95 -1.29 2.97
CA VAL A 20 4.58 -1.56 1.67
C VAL A 20 5.28 -0.30 1.21
N THR A 21 6.38 -0.45 0.46
CA THR A 21 7.15 0.62 -0.18
C THR A 21 7.67 0.12 -1.51
N LEU A 22 7.83 1.04 -2.47
CA LEU A 22 8.15 0.75 -3.85
C LEU A 22 9.35 1.61 -4.29
N SER A 23 10.21 1.08 -5.16
CA SER A 23 11.22 1.90 -5.84
C SER A 23 10.57 2.83 -6.88
N ALA A 24 11.28 3.87 -7.29
CA ALA A 24 10.77 4.87 -8.24
C ALA A 24 10.29 4.24 -9.55
N ASP A 25 11.00 3.23 -10.02
CA ASP A 25 10.72 2.49 -11.25
C ASP A 25 9.73 1.33 -11.06
N GLY A 26 9.21 1.13 -9.84
CA GLY A 26 8.29 0.04 -9.54
C GLY A 26 8.93 -1.35 -9.45
N ARG A 27 10.23 -1.47 -9.74
CA ARG A 27 10.90 -2.78 -9.83
C ARG A 27 11.01 -3.49 -8.48
N TYR A 28 11.33 -2.75 -7.43
CA TYR A 28 11.59 -3.32 -6.12
C TYR A 28 10.48 -2.95 -5.15
N LEU A 29 9.99 -3.96 -4.46
CA LEU A 29 8.93 -3.87 -3.48
C LEU A 29 9.49 -4.31 -2.13
N ALA A 30 9.27 -3.53 -1.07
CA ALA A 30 9.58 -3.99 0.29
C ALA A 30 8.37 -3.94 1.19
N TYR A 31 8.24 -4.93 2.07
CA TYR A 31 7.14 -5.07 3.00
C TYR A 31 7.58 -5.84 4.25
N ALA A 32 6.89 -5.65 5.37
CA ALA A 32 7.07 -6.50 6.55
C ALA A 32 6.12 -7.71 6.47
N SER A 33 6.58 -8.87 6.91
CA SER A 33 5.80 -10.11 6.94
C SER A 33 6.04 -10.85 8.24
N PHE A 34 5.01 -11.54 8.73
CA PHE A 34 5.10 -12.45 9.86
C PHE A 34 5.15 -13.88 9.37
N ALA A 35 6.07 -14.68 9.90
CA ALA A 35 5.98 -16.12 9.72
C ALA A 35 4.76 -16.67 10.47
N GLU A 36 4.07 -17.65 9.89
CA GLU A 36 2.92 -18.31 10.50
C GLU A 36 3.26 -18.81 11.91
N GLY A 37 2.44 -18.44 12.91
CA GLY A 37 2.69 -18.77 14.32
C GLY A 37 3.82 -17.99 15.01
N SER A 38 4.47 -17.04 14.33
CA SER A 38 5.51 -16.17 14.89
C SER A 38 4.95 -14.79 15.25
N ARG A 39 5.46 -14.20 16.33
CA ARG A 39 5.24 -12.78 16.66
C ARG A 39 6.29 -11.86 16.05
N HIS A 40 7.30 -12.42 15.38
CA HIS A 40 8.46 -11.66 14.91
C HIS A 40 8.27 -11.31 13.43
N ALA A 41 8.19 -10.01 13.14
CA ALA A 41 8.16 -9.51 11.77
C ALA A 41 9.56 -9.59 11.13
N SER A 42 9.58 -9.88 9.82
CA SER A 42 10.76 -9.80 8.96
C SER A 42 10.49 -8.85 7.81
N VAL A 43 11.50 -8.11 7.36
CA VAL A 43 11.37 -7.29 6.15
C VAL A 43 11.75 -8.12 4.94
N MET A 44 10.89 -8.08 3.93
CA MET A 44 11.04 -8.74 2.65
C MET A 44 11.31 -7.69 1.58
N VAL A 45 12.18 -8.00 0.62
CA VAL A 45 12.39 -7.24 -0.62
C VAL A 45 12.18 -8.18 -1.78
N VAL A 46 11.29 -7.81 -2.71
CA VAL A 46 10.99 -8.55 -3.93
C VAL A 46 11.49 -7.74 -5.13
N ASP A 47 12.24 -8.38 -6.01
CA ASP A 47 12.51 -7.86 -7.36
C ASP A 47 11.38 -8.34 -8.29
N ALA A 48 10.46 -7.44 -8.63
CA ALA A 48 9.30 -7.74 -9.46
C ALA A 48 9.70 -8.21 -10.87
N ALA A 49 10.88 -7.84 -11.37
CA ALA A 49 11.35 -8.26 -12.68
C ALA A 49 11.79 -9.74 -12.71
N THR A 50 12.25 -10.28 -11.58
CA THR A 50 12.82 -11.64 -11.50
C THR A 50 12.04 -12.58 -10.57
N GLY A 51 11.15 -12.04 -9.74
CA GLY A 51 10.48 -12.77 -8.65
C GLY A 51 11.42 -13.10 -7.48
N ALA A 52 12.67 -12.60 -7.49
CA ALA A 52 13.62 -12.90 -6.43
C ALA A 52 13.18 -12.25 -5.11
N LEU A 53 13.00 -13.08 -4.08
CA LEU A 53 12.67 -12.66 -2.72
C LEU A 53 13.91 -12.67 -1.84
N ARG A 54 14.12 -11.58 -1.09
CA ARG A 54 15.19 -11.44 -0.13
C ARG A 54 14.67 -11.04 1.23
N VAL A 55 15.02 -11.79 2.26
CA VAL A 55 14.79 -11.41 3.66
C VAL A 55 15.90 -10.45 4.10
N VAL A 56 15.53 -9.29 4.66
CA VAL A 56 16.45 -8.29 5.20
C VAL A 56 16.09 -8.03 6.65
N GLY A 57 17.08 -7.99 7.53
CA GLY A 57 16.84 -7.71 8.94
C GLY A 57 18.11 -7.61 9.76
N ALA A 58 17.94 -7.06 10.95
CA ALA A 58 18.94 -7.00 11.99
C ALA A 58 18.23 -7.20 13.34
N GLY A 59 18.68 -8.16 14.14
CA GLY A 59 18.06 -8.44 15.44
C GLY A 59 16.87 -9.42 15.35
N SER A 60 15.91 -9.28 16.27
CA SER A 60 14.86 -10.28 16.49
C SER A 60 13.55 -10.00 15.75
N GLU A 61 13.21 -8.73 15.51
CA GLU A 61 12.00 -8.30 14.80
C GLU A 61 12.33 -7.07 13.94
N ASN A 62 11.78 -7.02 12.72
CA ASN A 62 12.06 -5.96 11.74
C ASN A 62 10.76 -5.53 11.07
N TYR A 63 10.49 -4.23 11.05
CA TYR A 63 9.22 -3.69 10.53
C TYR A 63 9.37 -2.24 10.02
N ALA A 64 8.29 -1.69 9.45
CA ALA A 64 8.25 -0.36 8.85
C ALA A 64 9.37 -0.12 7.81
N PRO A 65 9.41 -0.90 6.72
CA PRO A 65 10.42 -0.72 5.69
C PRO A 65 10.23 0.59 4.93
N ALA A 66 11.35 1.23 4.58
CA ALA A 66 11.42 2.37 3.67
C ALA A 66 12.53 2.12 2.65
N LEU A 67 12.13 1.90 1.40
CA LEU A 67 13.04 1.58 0.31
C LEU A 67 13.50 2.86 -0.36
N SER A 68 14.79 2.95 -0.67
CA SER A 68 15.32 4.04 -1.49
C SER A 68 14.70 4.00 -2.89
N ALA A 69 14.46 5.16 -3.48
CA ALA A 69 13.89 5.25 -4.83
C ALA A 69 14.68 4.46 -5.89
N THR A 70 16.00 4.30 -5.73
CA THR A 70 16.86 3.49 -6.60
C THR A 70 16.81 1.99 -6.36
N GLY A 71 16.11 1.53 -5.32
CA GLY A 71 16.09 0.13 -4.89
C GLY A 71 17.45 -0.39 -4.38
N SER A 72 18.39 0.50 -4.01
CA SER A 72 19.75 0.14 -3.60
C SER A 72 19.94 0.09 -2.08
N ALA A 73 19.10 0.79 -1.31
CA ALA A 73 19.14 0.83 0.15
C ALA A 73 17.74 0.65 0.75
N LEU A 74 17.69 0.10 1.96
CA LEU A 74 16.45 -0.13 2.70
C LEU A 74 16.66 0.28 4.16
N ALA A 75 15.89 1.26 4.63
CA ALA A 75 15.78 1.58 6.05
C ALA A 75 14.63 0.80 6.68
N PHE A 76 14.78 0.40 7.94
CA PHE A 76 13.73 -0.30 8.69
C PHE A 76 13.95 -0.14 10.19
N THR A 77 12.86 -0.32 10.96
CA THR A 77 12.95 -0.43 12.42
C THR A 77 13.42 -1.83 12.78
N ALA A 78 14.51 -1.92 13.52
CA ALA A 78 15.11 -3.13 14.05
C ALA A 78 14.90 -3.18 15.56
N ALA A 79 14.05 -4.10 16.01
CA ALA A 79 13.77 -4.29 17.42
C ALA A 79 14.94 -4.98 18.12
N ALA A 80 15.23 -4.54 19.34
CA ALA A 80 16.22 -5.20 20.17
C ALA A 80 15.71 -6.57 20.64
N ALA A 81 16.60 -7.56 20.70
CA ALA A 81 16.26 -8.89 21.23
C ALA A 81 15.85 -8.84 22.71
N ASP A 82 16.46 -7.92 23.46
CA ASP A 82 16.05 -7.57 24.80
C ASP A 82 15.09 -6.38 24.72
N ARG A 83 13.84 -6.57 25.16
CA ARG A 83 12.79 -5.53 25.14
C ARG A 83 13.08 -4.34 26.08
N SER A 84 14.08 -4.43 26.95
CA SER A 84 14.56 -3.31 27.75
C SER A 84 15.54 -2.39 27.00
N ALA A 85 16.09 -2.86 25.87
CA ALA A 85 16.95 -2.07 24.99
C ALA A 85 16.12 -1.33 23.93
N PRO A 86 16.60 -0.17 23.45
CA PRO A 86 15.86 0.64 22.49
C PRO A 86 15.84 0.01 21.09
N ASP A 87 14.71 0.13 20.41
CA ASP A 87 14.60 -0.15 18.98
C ASP A 87 15.43 0.86 18.18
N ARG A 88 15.95 0.42 17.04
CA ARG A 88 16.89 1.19 16.25
C ARG A 88 16.47 1.29 14.79
N ILE A 89 16.96 2.33 14.11
CA ILE A 89 16.84 2.44 12.67
C ILE A 89 18.06 1.81 12.02
N ALA A 90 17.85 0.67 11.38
CA ALA A 90 18.84 0.01 10.56
C ALA A 90 18.71 0.44 9.09
N VAL A 91 19.83 0.46 8.37
CA VAL A 91 19.92 0.76 6.95
C VAL A 91 20.75 -0.35 6.30
N ALA A 92 20.11 -1.12 5.43
CA ALA A 92 20.72 -2.16 4.63
C ALA A 92 21.17 -1.62 3.27
N ASP A 93 22.42 -1.88 2.92
CA ASP A 93 22.88 -1.83 1.53
C ASP A 93 22.41 -3.11 0.83
N LEU A 94 21.60 -2.94 -0.22
CA LEU A 94 20.98 -4.07 -0.91
C LEU A 94 21.94 -4.76 -1.90
N ALA A 95 23.07 -4.16 -2.27
CA ALA A 95 24.06 -4.82 -3.12
C ALA A 95 24.98 -5.75 -2.31
N THR A 96 25.36 -5.33 -1.11
CA THR A 96 26.38 -5.99 -0.27
C THR A 96 25.80 -6.74 0.92
N GLY A 97 24.55 -6.44 1.31
CA GLY A 97 23.93 -6.97 2.53
C GLY A 97 24.44 -6.33 3.82
N ARG A 98 25.29 -5.30 3.73
CA ARG A 98 25.83 -4.61 4.91
C ARG A 98 24.73 -3.84 5.64
N ILE A 99 24.67 -3.98 6.95
CA ILE A 99 23.80 -3.19 7.84
C ILE A 99 24.60 -2.07 8.52
N SER A 100 24.02 -0.88 8.55
CA SER A 100 24.44 0.26 9.36
C SER A 100 23.25 0.82 10.15
N PHE A 101 23.47 1.76 11.08
CA PHE A 101 22.38 2.30 11.91
C PHE A 101 22.31 3.83 11.84
N ALA A 102 21.15 4.35 11.43
CA ALA A 102 20.88 5.78 11.38
C ALA A 102 20.62 6.38 12.78
N SER A 103 20.07 5.59 13.71
CA SER A 103 19.83 6.00 15.10
C SER A 103 21.12 5.93 15.94
N SER A 104 22.10 6.76 15.56
CA SER A 104 23.35 6.97 16.27
C SER A 104 23.78 8.43 16.19
N SER A 105 24.46 8.93 17.21
CA SER A 105 25.03 10.28 17.26
C SER A 105 26.12 10.46 16.19
N ALA A 106 26.61 11.70 16.01
CA ALA A 106 27.68 12.00 15.06
C ALA A 106 29.00 11.27 15.35
N SER A 107 29.25 10.89 16.61
CA SER A 107 30.41 10.09 17.02
C SER A 107 30.18 8.57 16.90
N GLY A 108 28.99 8.14 16.48
CA GLY A 108 28.61 6.74 16.35
C GLY A 108 28.04 6.10 17.63
N GLU A 109 27.82 6.88 18.68
CA GLU A 109 27.16 6.39 19.89
C GLU A 109 25.70 6.02 19.58
N ALA A 110 25.22 4.87 20.05
CA ALA A 110 23.83 4.48 19.84
C ALA A 110 22.86 5.40 20.59
N GLY A 111 21.69 5.64 19.99
CA GLY A 111 20.61 6.35 20.67
C GLY A 111 20.19 5.65 21.96
N ASN A 112 19.97 6.42 23.03
CA ASN A 112 19.57 5.92 24.35
C ASN A 112 18.04 5.77 24.53
N GLY A 113 17.27 5.92 23.45
CA GLY A 113 15.81 5.80 23.41
C GLY A 113 15.34 5.14 22.12
N HIS A 114 14.09 4.67 22.11
CA HIS A 114 13.50 4.00 20.94
C HIS A 114 13.51 4.93 19.72
N SER A 115 13.79 4.36 18.55
CA SER A 115 13.69 5.04 17.26
C SER A 115 12.89 4.20 16.27
N HIS A 116 12.05 4.84 15.46
CA HIS A 116 11.13 4.15 14.54
C HIS A 116 10.76 5.00 13.31
N PHE A 117 10.01 4.40 12.38
CA PHE A 117 9.43 5.02 11.17
C PHE A 117 10.44 5.85 10.34
N ALA A 118 11.42 5.18 9.75
CA ALA A 118 12.40 5.84 8.90
C ALA A 118 11.83 6.19 7.50
N ALA A 119 12.39 7.23 6.90
CA ALA A 119 12.28 7.55 5.48
C ALA A 119 13.69 7.81 4.92
N ILE A 120 13.94 7.46 3.65
CA ILE A 120 15.28 7.43 3.06
C ILE A 120 15.31 8.14 1.70
N SER A 121 16.37 8.91 1.42
CA SER A 121 16.60 9.55 0.11
C SER A 121 16.89 8.52 -0.99
N ALA A 122 16.78 8.93 -2.25
CA ALA A 122 16.90 8.03 -3.40
C ALA A 122 18.25 7.32 -3.49
N ASP A 123 19.32 8.00 -3.08
CA ASP A 123 20.70 7.49 -3.03
C ASP A 123 21.05 6.77 -1.72
N GLY A 124 20.11 6.69 -0.77
CA GLY A 124 20.34 6.11 0.55
C GLY A 124 21.16 6.97 1.51
N ARG A 125 21.55 8.18 1.11
CA ARG A 125 22.44 9.03 1.91
C ARG A 125 21.76 9.65 3.12
N TYR A 126 20.56 10.17 2.97
CA TYR A 126 19.85 10.85 4.05
C TYR A 126 18.74 9.95 4.59
N VAL A 127 18.73 9.75 5.90
CA VAL A 127 17.69 8.97 6.59
C VAL A 127 17.02 9.85 7.62
N ALA A 128 15.74 10.17 7.38
CA ALA A 128 14.88 10.82 8.36
C ALA A 128 14.24 9.77 9.26
N PHE A 129 14.10 10.03 10.56
CA PHE A 129 13.49 9.09 11.50
C PHE A 129 13.01 9.76 12.78
N GLU A 130 12.12 9.08 13.49
CA GLU A 130 11.55 9.50 14.78
C GLU A 130 12.36 8.87 15.91
N SER A 131 12.63 9.63 16.98
CA SER A 131 13.38 9.13 18.11
C SER A 131 13.04 9.83 19.43
N ALA A 132 12.94 9.04 20.49
CA ALA A 132 12.88 9.51 21.88
C ALA A 132 14.27 9.60 22.54
N ALA A 133 15.36 9.44 21.77
CA ALA A 133 16.72 9.43 22.29
C ALA A 133 17.28 10.84 22.51
N SER A 134 17.69 11.16 23.74
CA SER A 134 18.22 12.47 24.13
C SER A 134 19.71 12.69 23.81
N ASN A 135 20.41 11.66 23.32
CA ASN A 135 21.85 11.69 23.05
C ASN A 135 22.23 11.71 21.56
N LEU A 136 21.25 11.81 20.64
CA LEU A 136 21.54 11.87 19.19
C LEU A 136 22.16 13.21 18.77
N VAL A 137 21.76 14.29 19.43
CA VAL A 137 22.31 15.64 19.27
C VAL A 137 22.50 16.29 20.65
N ALA A 138 23.41 17.24 20.75
CA ALA A 138 23.56 18.03 21.98
C ALA A 138 22.36 18.96 22.19
N GLY A 139 21.93 19.14 23.45
CA GLY A 139 20.85 20.07 23.80
C GLY A 139 19.45 19.54 23.48
N ASP A 140 19.28 18.22 23.41
CA ASP A 140 17.98 17.58 23.45
C ASP A 140 17.54 17.35 24.90
N THR A 141 16.54 18.11 25.35
CA THR A 141 16.19 18.24 26.78
C THR A 141 14.70 18.26 27.10
N ASN A 142 13.83 18.30 26.09
CA ASN A 142 12.39 18.44 26.31
C ASN A 142 11.72 17.11 26.73
N GLY A 143 12.37 15.97 26.51
CA GLY A 143 11.79 14.65 26.75
C GLY A 143 10.64 14.28 25.81
N ALA A 144 10.49 15.01 24.69
CA ALA A 144 9.52 14.73 23.64
C ALA A 144 10.16 13.85 22.56
N GLU A 145 9.32 13.17 21.78
CA GLU A 145 9.78 12.49 20.56
C GLU A 145 10.12 13.52 19.49
N ASP A 146 11.29 13.38 18.86
CA ASP A 146 11.82 14.34 17.91
C ASP A 146 12.06 13.67 16.54
N VAL A 147 12.03 14.48 15.47
CA VAL A 147 12.40 14.02 14.12
C VAL A 147 13.84 14.40 13.84
N PHE A 148 14.64 13.43 13.39
CA PHE A 148 16.05 13.60 13.06
C PHE A 148 16.33 13.23 11.60
N VAL A 149 17.40 13.79 11.04
CA VAL A 149 18.03 13.31 9.80
C VAL A 149 19.48 12.94 10.05
N LYS A 150 19.87 11.75 9.61
CA LYS A 150 21.24 11.27 9.54
C LYS A 150 21.75 11.40 8.11
N ASP A 151 22.92 12.01 7.92
CA ASP A 151 23.72 11.84 6.72
C ASP A 151 24.59 10.58 6.91
N MET A 152 24.27 9.52 6.18
CA MET A 152 24.92 8.21 6.27
C MET A 152 26.36 8.21 5.74
N ILE A 153 26.78 9.25 5.03
CA ILE A 153 28.15 9.39 4.54
C ILE A 153 29.02 10.14 5.55
N SER A 154 28.57 11.34 5.99
CA SER A 154 29.35 12.16 6.93
C SER A 154 29.17 11.76 8.39
N GLY A 155 28.11 11.02 8.71
CA GLY A 155 27.71 10.69 10.08
C GLY A 155 26.97 11.84 10.79
N ALA A 156 26.81 13.00 10.17
CA ALA A 156 26.15 14.15 10.78
C ALA A 156 24.68 13.84 11.13
N VAL A 157 24.22 14.31 12.28
CA VAL A 157 22.83 14.18 12.75
C VAL A 157 22.26 15.57 12.99
N ARG A 158 21.02 15.80 12.56
CA ARG A 158 20.31 17.08 12.76
C ARG A 158 18.90 16.81 13.25
N ARG A 159 18.48 17.50 14.32
CA ARG A 159 17.06 17.55 14.73
C ARG A 159 16.30 18.51 13.83
N LEU A 160 15.16 18.08 13.31
CA LEU A 160 14.29 18.84 12.42
C LEU A 160 13.09 19.48 13.11
N SER A 161 12.62 18.90 14.22
CA SER A 161 11.55 19.39 15.11
C SER A 161 12.00 20.61 15.94
N VAL A 162 12.56 21.60 15.25
CA VAL A 162 12.98 22.90 15.79
C VAL A 162 12.22 24.02 15.09
N GLY A 163 11.94 25.09 15.83
CA GLY A 163 11.30 26.30 15.28
C GLY A 163 12.18 27.05 14.28
N ALA A 164 11.67 28.14 13.72
CA ALA A 164 12.38 28.94 12.71
C ALA A 164 13.74 29.49 13.19
N GLY A 165 13.93 29.67 14.50
CA GLY A 165 15.19 30.10 15.12
C GLY A 165 16.09 28.96 15.62
N GLY A 166 15.78 27.70 15.32
CA GLY A 166 16.54 26.53 15.78
C GLY A 166 16.26 26.10 17.23
N ALA A 167 15.34 26.77 17.92
CA ALA A 167 14.89 26.38 19.25
C ALA A 167 14.12 25.05 19.20
N GLN A 168 14.36 24.17 20.17
CA GLN A 168 13.62 22.91 20.32
C GLN A 168 12.13 23.20 20.49
N LEU A 169 11.28 22.49 19.76
CA LEU A 169 9.84 22.57 19.95
C LEU A 169 9.42 21.72 21.17
N PRO A 170 8.40 22.14 21.93
CA PRO A 170 8.00 21.44 23.17
C PRO A 170 7.14 20.20 22.94
N GLY A 171 6.54 20.04 21.75
CA GLY A 171 5.60 18.96 21.45
C GLY A 171 6.26 17.80 20.70
N ASP A 172 5.70 16.60 20.87
CA ASP A 172 6.12 15.41 20.12
C ASP A 172 6.01 15.65 18.61
N ALA A 173 7.00 15.14 17.87
CA ALA A 173 7.09 15.20 16.43
C ALA A 173 7.23 13.81 15.80
N GLY A 174 6.70 13.66 14.60
CA GLY A 174 6.76 12.39 13.85
C GLY A 174 6.28 12.50 12.42
N GLY A 175 5.94 11.37 11.79
CA GLY A 175 5.43 11.30 10.42
C GLY A 175 6.43 11.79 9.37
N ALA A 176 7.71 11.46 9.55
CA ALA A 176 8.78 11.97 8.69
C ALA A 176 8.70 11.39 7.26
N CYS A 177 8.83 12.23 6.24
CA CYS A 177 9.10 11.80 4.86
C CYS A 177 10.10 12.75 4.19
N ILE A 178 10.86 12.25 3.22
CA ILE A 178 12.01 12.94 2.64
C ILE A 178 11.96 12.88 1.12
N SER A 179 12.34 13.97 0.44
CA SER A 179 12.45 14.02 -1.02
C SER A 179 13.61 13.13 -1.50
N ALA A 180 13.58 12.74 -2.77
CA ALA A 180 14.59 11.86 -3.37
C ALA A 180 16.02 12.44 -3.26
N ASP A 181 16.16 13.76 -3.39
CA ASP A 181 17.44 14.47 -3.24
C ASP A 181 17.84 14.74 -1.77
N GLY A 182 16.96 14.43 -0.81
CA GLY A 182 17.13 14.76 0.59
C GLY A 182 16.96 16.24 0.94
N GLY A 183 16.57 17.09 0.00
CA GLY A 183 16.50 18.54 0.19
C GLY A 183 15.32 19.01 1.04
N VAL A 184 14.19 18.30 1.00
CA VAL A 184 12.95 18.63 1.72
C VAL A 184 12.55 17.47 2.60
N VAL A 185 12.23 17.77 3.87
CA VAL A 185 11.69 16.79 4.82
C VAL A 185 10.37 17.31 5.37
N LEU A 186 9.31 16.51 5.30
CA LEU A 186 8.09 16.78 6.04
C LEU A 186 8.15 16.15 7.41
N PHE A 187 7.51 16.78 8.37
CA PHE A 187 7.21 16.21 9.67
C PHE A 187 6.00 16.90 10.27
N ARG A 188 5.34 16.22 11.21
CA ARG A 188 4.27 16.81 12.01
C ARG A 188 4.71 16.99 13.45
N THR A 189 4.14 17.96 14.15
CA THR A 189 4.44 18.21 15.57
C THR A 189 3.23 18.80 16.32
N LEU A 190 3.15 18.55 17.62
CA LEU A 190 2.19 19.18 18.56
C LEU A 190 2.67 20.54 19.06
N ALA A 191 3.28 21.33 18.17
CA ALA A 191 3.79 22.64 18.49
C ALA A 191 3.79 23.53 17.26
N ASP A 192 3.46 24.80 17.44
CA ASP A 192 3.53 25.78 16.38
C ASP A 192 4.99 26.24 16.17
N ALA A 193 5.53 26.02 14.98
CA ALA A 193 6.95 26.28 14.69
C ALA A 193 7.34 27.77 14.70
N ALA A 194 6.37 28.68 14.62
CA ALA A 194 6.60 30.13 14.63
C ALA A 194 6.62 30.69 16.05
N SER A 195 5.63 30.32 16.87
CA SER A 195 5.48 30.79 18.25
C SER A 195 6.18 29.92 19.30
N GLY A 196 6.46 28.65 18.97
CA GLY A 196 6.94 27.64 19.92
C GLY A 196 5.89 27.18 20.92
N ALA A 197 4.62 27.57 20.76
CA ALA A 197 3.53 27.18 21.66
C ALA A 197 3.03 25.77 21.34
N MET A 198 2.56 25.04 22.36
CA MET A 198 1.85 23.77 22.19
C MET A 198 0.54 23.98 21.42
N THR A 199 0.15 22.98 20.64
CA THR A 199 -1.11 22.95 19.87
C THR A 199 -1.99 21.79 20.32
N ASP A 200 -3.30 21.90 20.10
CA ASP A 200 -4.27 20.85 20.42
C ASP A 200 -4.30 19.72 19.36
N SER A 201 -3.65 19.94 18.21
CA SER A 201 -3.62 19.06 17.05
C SER A 201 -2.23 19.07 16.39
N PHE A 202 -1.94 18.04 15.60
CA PHE A 202 -0.70 17.98 14.83
C PHE A 202 -0.73 18.96 13.65
N HIS A 203 0.31 19.77 13.55
CA HIS A 203 0.57 20.61 12.38
C HIS A 203 1.63 19.95 11.50
N LEU A 204 1.41 19.92 10.19
CA LEU A 204 2.34 19.39 9.19
C LEU A 204 3.24 20.52 8.67
N TYR A 205 4.54 20.33 8.73
CA TYR A 205 5.56 21.26 8.29
C TYR A 205 6.45 20.64 7.20
N ALA A 206 6.94 21.49 6.31
CA ALA A 206 8.03 21.17 5.38
C ALA A 206 9.29 21.93 5.81
N ARG A 207 10.42 21.24 5.86
CA ARG A 207 11.72 21.82 6.21
C ARG A 207 12.72 21.59 5.09
N ASN A 208 13.34 22.66 4.62
CA ASN A 208 14.45 22.61 3.68
C ASN A 208 15.74 22.32 4.44
N LEU A 209 16.45 21.24 4.09
CA LEU A 209 17.67 20.85 4.81
C LEU A 209 18.85 21.79 4.55
N ALA A 210 18.94 22.38 3.36
CA ALA A 210 20.05 23.27 3.00
C ALA A 210 19.95 24.63 3.70
N SER A 211 18.79 25.27 3.64
CA SER A 211 18.57 26.61 4.22
C SER A 211 18.12 26.57 5.68
N GLY A 212 17.58 25.44 6.15
CA GLY A 212 16.94 25.34 7.46
C GLY A 212 15.58 26.05 7.53
N ALA A 213 15.04 26.53 6.40
CA ALA A 213 13.72 27.13 6.35
C ALA A 213 12.64 26.09 6.72
N ILE A 214 11.63 26.54 7.48
CA ILE A 214 10.47 25.75 7.88
C ILE A 214 9.19 26.49 7.46
N ALA A 215 8.25 25.76 6.87
CA ALA A 215 6.98 26.30 6.39
C ALA A 215 5.82 25.39 6.79
N LEU A 216 4.71 26.01 7.21
CA LEU A 216 3.47 25.29 7.51
C LEU A 216 2.84 24.77 6.21
N VAL A 217 2.66 23.46 6.12
CA VAL A 217 1.94 22.81 5.02
C VAL A 217 0.45 22.81 5.32
N ALA A 218 0.08 22.31 6.50
CA ALA A 218 -1.31 22.23 6.95
C ALA A 218 -1.41 22.30 8.48
N ALA A 219 -2.38 23.06 8.98
CA ALA A 219 -2.83 22.96 10.37
C ALA A 219 -3.84 21.81 10.50
N ASP A 220 -4.03 21.30 11.72
CA ASP A 220 -5.01 20.24 12.02
C ASP A 220 -4.88 18.99 11.12
N SER A 221 -3.64 18.61 10.79
CA SER A 221 -3.37 17.39 10.03
C SER A 221 -3.55 16.17 10.93
N SER A 222 -4.36 15.20 10.50
CA SER A 222 -4.72 14.04 11.32
C SER A 222 -4.09 12.72 10.86
N GLY A 223 -3.47 12.68 9.67
CA GLY A 223 -2.97 11.45 9.03
C GLY A 223 -1.48 11.47 8.64
N ARG A 224 -1.00 10.38 8.03
CA ARG A 224 0.30 10.34 7.33
C ARG A 224 0.25 11.21 6.09
N ALA A 225 1.35 11.91 5.80
CA ALA A 225 1.54 12.67 4.57
C ALA A 225 2.56 11.96 3.67
N ALA A 226 2.51 12.22 2.39
CA ALA A 226 3.54 11.81 1.43
C ALA A 226 4.04 13.01 0.63
N LEU A 227 5.27 12.90 0.15
CA LEU A 227 5.99 13.93 -0.59
C LEU A 227 6.42 13.34 -1.94
N SER A 228 6.25 14.10 -3.02
CA SER A 228 6.80 13.72 -4.33
C SER A 228 8.33 13.66 -4.30
N ALA A 229 8.93 12.83 -5.15
CA ALA A 229 10.38 12.63 -5.17
C ALA A 229 11.16 13.95 -5.38
N ASP A 230 10.65 14.88 -6.19
CA ASP A 230 11.22 16.21 -6.41
C ASP A 230 11.03 17.20 -5.24
N GLY A 231 10.31 16.79 -4.20
CA GLY A 231 10.03 17.61 -3.01
C GLY A 231 9.01 18.72 -3.23
N ARG A 232 8.27 18.72 -4.35
CA ARG A 232 7.32 19.79 -4.70
C ARG A 232 5.90 19.57 -4.19
N TYR A 233 5.36 18.37 -4.31
CA TYR A 233 3.96 18.07 -4.03
C TYR A 233 3.82 17.30 -2.73
N VAL A 234 2.94 17.79 -1.86
CA VAL A 234 2.58 17.11 -0.61
C VAL A 234 1.15 16.63 -0.68
N VAL A 235 0.92 15.36 -0.38
CA VAL A 235 -0.43 14.83 -0.17
C VAL A 235 -0.64 14.47 1.29
N PHE A 236 -1.80 14.82 1.84
CA PHE A 236 -2.08 14.66 3.26
C PHE A 236 -3.57 14.60 3.54
N SER A 237 -3.92 14.02 4.69
CA SER A 237 -5.28 14.04 5.21
C SER A 237 -5.47 15.17 6.21
N ALA A 238 -6.55 15.93 6.05
CA ALA A 238 -6.90 17.04 6.95
C ALA A 238 -8.42 17.21 7.12
N GLY A 239 -8.78 18.03 8.10
CA GLY A 239 -10.15 18.46 8.39
C GLY A 239 -10.88 17.50 9.33
N SER A 240 -11.20 17.94 10.55
CA SER A 240 -11.75 17.08 11.62
C SER A 240 -13.05 16.36 11.23
N PRO A 241 -13.12 15.02 11.39
CA PRO A 241 -12.18 14.09 12.05
C PRO A 241 -11.05 13.49 11.18
N GLY A 242 -10.74 14.03 10.01
CA GLY A 242 -9.66 13.59 9.11
C GLY A 242 -10.17 13.14 7.74
N ARG A 243 -11.20 13.81 7.21
CA ARG A 243 -12.10 13.21 6.22
C ARG A 243 -11.70 13.40 4.76
N GLU A 244 -10.71 14.23 4.48
CA GLU A 244 -10.42 14.63 3.11
C GLU A 244 -8.92 14.56 2.81
N VAL A 245 -8.61 14.10 1.60
CA VAL A 245 -7.25 14.03 1.08
C VAL A 245 -7.01 15.26 0.23
N PHE A 246 -5.91 15.96 0.51
CA PHE A 246 -5.50 17.17 -0.19
C PHE A 246 -4.14 16.96 -0.85
N ARG A 247 -3.92 17.69 -1.94
CA ARG A 247 -2.61 17.88 -2.57
C ARG A 247 -2.22 19.35 -2.47
N LYS A 248 -1.03 19.64 -1.99
CA LYS A 248 -0.45 20.99 -1.95
C LYS A 248 0.79 21.06 -2.83
N ASP A 249 0.85 22.04 -3.72
CA ASP A 249 2.06 22.40 -4.47
C ASP A 249 2.86 23.40 -3.64
N LEU A 250 4.04 23.00 -3.16
CA LEU A 250 4.89 23.84 -2.32
C LEU A 250 5.52 25.01 -3.09
N SER A 251 5.59 24.94 -4.43
CA SER A 251 6.16 26.01 -5.25
C SER A 251 5.18 27.16 -5.46
N SER A 252 3.89 26.85 -5.65
CA SER A 252 2.84 27.84 -5.92
C SER A 252 1.95 28.14 -4.71
N GLY A 253 1.96 27.26 -3.69
CA GLY A 253 1.05 27.30 -2.55
C GLY A 253 -0.35 26.78 -2.87
N ALA A 254 -0.62 26.33 -4.11
CA ALA A 254 -1.92 25.81 -4.51
C ALA A 254 -2.32 24.60 -3.66
N LEU A 255 -3.59 24.55 -3.24
CA LEU A 255 -4.19 23.48 -2.46
C LEU A 255 -5.41 22.94 -3.17
N GLU A 256 -5.43 21.64 -3.42
CA GLU A 256 -6.46 20.95 -4.21
C GLU A 256 -7.07 19.79 -3.41
N LEU A 257 -8.40 19.67 -3.45
CA LEU A 257 -9.12 18.54 -2.84
C LEU A 257 -9.05 17.33 -3.77
N VAL A 258 -8.32 16.29 -3.35
CA VAL A 258 -8.10 15.06 -4.11
C VAL A 258 -9.32 14.14 -4.01
N SER A 259 -9.86 13.98 -2.80
CA SER A 259 -11.00 13.09 -2.50
C SER A 259 -12.36 13.68 -2.92
N ALA A 260 -12.38 14.70 -3.79
CA ALA A 260 -13.61 15.24 -4.37
C ALA A 260 -14.29 14.19 -5.27
N SER A 261 -15.62 14.26 -5.38
CA SER A 261 -16.42 13.44 -6.31
C SER A 261 -16.45 11.92 -6.05
N VAL A 262 -16.11 11.46 -4.84
CA VAL A 262 -16.29 10.05 -4.40
C VAL A 262 -17.78 9.68 -4.18
N GLY A 263 -18.74 10.52 -4.62
CA GLY A 263 -20.19 10.29 -4.42
C GLY A 263 -20.63 10.36 -2.96
N SER A 264 -21.89 10.03 -2.65
CA SER A 264 -22.41 9.95 -1.27
C SER A 264 -21.84 8.72 -0.53
N MET A 265 -20.53 8.71 -0.31
CA MET A 265 -19.80 7.75 0.49
C MET A 265 -19.34 8.49 1.76
N GLN A 266 -19.91 8.13 2.91
CA GLN A 266 -19.72 8.89 4.14
C GLN A 266 -18.38 8.56 4.84
N GLY A 267 -17.38 9.40 4.61
CA GLY A 267 -16.28 9.65 5.55
C GLY A 267 -14.96 8.99 5.18
N ALA A 268 -13.89 9.77 5.00
CA ALA A 268 -12.57 9.17 5.09
C ALA A 268 -12.33 8.79 6.55
N GLY A 269 -12.05 7.50 6.74
CA GLY A 269 -11.55 6.95 7.98
C GLY A 269 -10.10 7.36 8.23
N TRP A 270 -9.57 6.90 9.35
CA TRP A 270 -8.27 7.30 9.91
C TRP A 270 -7.04 6.88 9.09
N ASN A 271 -7.23 6.15 7.98
CA ASN A 271 -6.18 5.38 7.30
C ASN A 271 -6.08 5.65 5.78
N ALA A 272 -6.28 6.90 5.34
CA ALA A 272 -6.18 7.22 3.92
C ALA A 272 -4.78 7.02 3.33
N ASP A 273 -3.72 7.11 4.16
CA ASP A 273 -2.32 6.84 3.81
C ASP A 273 -1.92 7.22 2.36
N PRO A 274 -2.14 8.49 1.97
CA PRO A 274 -2.04 8.87 0.58
C PRO A 274 -0.61 8.77 0.05
N SER A 275 -0.47 8.54 -1.26
CA SER A 275 0.80 8.57 -2.01
C SER A 275 0.62 9.40 -3.27
N VAL A 276 1.71 9.93 -3.81
CA VAL A 276 1.71 10.85 -4.95
C VAL A 276 2.83 10.52 -5.92
N SER A 277 2.57 10.58 -7.24
CA SER A 277 3.61 10.49 -8.26
C SER A 277 4.54 11.70 -8.20
N ASN A 278 5.73 11.59 -8.80
CA ASN A 278 6.75 12.65 -8.76
C ASN A 278 6.27 13.96 -9.41
N ASP A 279 5.56 13.88 -10.53
CA ASP A 279 4.93 15.04 -11.19
C ASP A 279 3.67 15.55 -10.48
N GLY A 280 3.25 14.86 -9.41
CA GLY A 280 2.05 15.10 -8.65
C GLY A 280 0.74 14.88 -9.41
N ARG A 281 0.78 14.26 -10.59
CA ARG A 281 -0.40 13.97 -11.40
C ARG A 281 -1.28 12.90 -10.77
N TYR A 282 -0.69 11.82 -10.28
CA TYR A 282 -1.45 10.71 -9.71
C TYR A 282 -1.38 10.75 -8.19
N VAL A 283 -2.54 10.64 -7.55
CA VAL A 283 -2.65 10.55 -6.10
C VAL A 283 -3.45 9.32 -5.72
N SER A 284 -2.83 8.39 -5.00
CA SER A 284 -3.51 7.22 -4.45
C SER A 284 -3.90 7.44 -3.01
N PHE A 285 -5.04 6.91 -2.56
CA PHE A 285 -5.47 6.99 -1.17
C PHE A 285 -6.46 5.87 -0.81
N GLY A 286 -6.46 5.46 0.45
CA GLY A 286 -7.47 4.58 1.04
C GLY A 286 -8.73 5.36 1.42
N TYR A 287 -9.90 4.71 1.34
CA TYR A 287 -11.17 5.28 1.77
C TYR A 287 -12.10 4.19 2.30
N GLU A 288 -12.80 4.48 3.40
CA GLU A 288 -13.80 3.57 3.97
C GLU A 288 -15.08 3.65 3.16
N THR A 289 -15.46 2.55 2.51
CA THR A 289 -16.75 2.43 1.86
C THR A 289 -17.72 1.69 2.78
N ARG A 290 -18.92 2.25 2.95
CA ARG A 290 -20.06 1.54 3.53
C ARG A 290 -20.98 1.12 2.40
N ASP A 291 -21.21 -0.18 2.24
CA ASP A 291 -22.31 -0.62 1.38
C ASP A 291 -23.64 -0.21 2.03
N ALA A 292 -24.30 0.80 1.47
CA ALA A 292 -25.58 1.30 1.95
C ALA A 292 -26.71 0.26 1.82
N ALA A 293 -26.55 -0.78 1.00
CA ALA A 293 -27.54 -1.84 0.82
C ALA A 293 -27.52 -2.89 1.95
N LEU A 294 -26.47 -2.92 2.78
CA LEU A 294 -26.30 -3.91 3.84
C LEU A 294 -26.21 -3.21 5.20
N ALA A 295 -27.36 -2.97 5.83
CA ALA A 295 -27.42 -2.46 7.20
C ALA A 295 -26.68 -3.44 8.15
N GLY A 296 -25.54 -3.00 8.70
CA GLY A 296 -24.67 -3.83 9.55
C GLY A 296 -23.46 -4.48 8.85
N SER A 297 -23.20 -4.18 7.57
CA SER A 297 -22.01 -4.68 6.86
C SER A 297 -20.70 -4.14 7.47
N PRO A 298 -19.61 -4.93 7.46
CA PRO A 298 -18.29 -4.47 7.88
C PRO A 298 -17.79 -3.33 6.99
N VAL A 299 -17.02 -2.43 7.58
CA VAL A 299 -16.36 -1.33 6.87
C VAL A 299 -15.26 -1.93 5.98
N ILE A 300 -15.31 -1.67 4.68
CA ILE A 300 -14.29 -2.12 3.72
C ILE A 300 -13.44 -0.90 3.37
N ASN A 301 -12.12 -0.98 3.60
CA ASN A 301 -11.18 0.02 3.11
C ASN A 301 -10.83 -0.27 1.65
N GLU A 302 -10.97 0.74 0.80
CA GLU A 302 -10.69 0.64 -0.63
C GLU A 302 -9.66 1.67 -1.08
N ILE A 303 -8.80 1.28 -2.02
CA ILE A 303 -7.80 2.13 -2.63
C ILE A 303 -8.37 2.80 -3.87
N PHE A 304 -8.17 4.10 -3.97
CA PHE A 304 -8.50 4.93 -5.11
C PHE A 304 -7.25 5.59 -5.67
N VAL A 305 -7.27 5.91 -6.96
CA VAL A 305 -6.26 6.73 -7.64
C VAL A 305 -6.97 7.86 -8.37
N ARG A 306 -6.58 9.09 -8.09
CA ARG A 306 -7.03 10.31 -8.77
C ARG A 306 -5.97 10.75 -9.77
N ASP A 307 -6.39 11.00 -11.01
CA ASP A 307 -5.60 11.77 -11.97
C ASP A 307 -5.95 13.26 -11.80
N MET A 308 -5.02 14.03 -11.27
CA MET A 308 -5.17 15.46 -10.99
C MET A 308 -5.22 16.32 -12.26
N LEU A 309 -4.75 15.81 -13.41
CA LEU A 309 -4.83 16.53 -14.68
C LEU A 309 -6.23 16.44 -15.29
N THR A 310 -6.80 15.25 -15.30
CA THR A 310 -8.09 14.96 -15.97
C THR A 310 -9.28 15.04 -15.01
N GLY A 311 -9.02 14.91 -13.72
CA GLY A 311 -10.03 14.81 -12.68
C GLY A 311 -10.63 13.42 -12.54
N SER A 312 -10.19 12.43 -13.33
CA SER A 312 -10.65 11.04 -13.27
C SER A 312 -10.33 10.41 -11.92
N LEU A 313 -11.24 9.58 -11.42
CA LEU A 313 -11.11 8.85 -10.17
C LEU A 313 -11.32 7.36 -10.44
N ALA A 314 -10.28 6.57 -10.24
CA ALA A 314 -10.28 5.12 -10.37
C ALA A 314 -10.37 4.45 -9.00
N GLN A 315 -11.30 3.51 -8.83
CA GLN A 315 -11.27 2.60 -7.68
C GLN A 315 -10.38 1.40 -8.02
N VAL A 316 -9.28 1.23 -7.29
CA VAL A 316 -8.23 0.25 -7.56
C VAL A 316 -8.39 -1.03 -6.75
N SER A 317 -9.04 -1.02 -5.59
CA SER A 317 -9.37 -2.26 -4.89
C SER A 317 -10.88 -2.49 -4.77
N HIS A 318 -11.23 -3.75 -4.55
CA HIS A 318 -12.55 -4.19 -4.11
C HIS A 318 -12.35 -5.29 -3.06
N GLY A 319 -12.98 -5.16 -1.88
CA GLY A 319 -13.17 -6.26 -0.93
C GLY A 319 -14.28 -7.17 -1.44
N ALA A 320 -13.96 -8.44 -1.72
CA ALA A 320 -14.91 -9.38 -2.29
C ALA A 320 -15.84 -9.97 -1.20
N GLU A 321 -15.40 -9.99 0.07
CA GLU A 321 -16.10 -10.63 1.18
C GLU A 321 -16.21 -9.73 2.43
N PRO A 322 -17.23 -9.95 3.31
CA PRO A 322 -17.35 -9.25 4.58
C PRO A 322 -16.10 -9.41 5.46
N GLY A 323 -15.37 -8.31 5.66
CA GLY A 323 -14.16 -8.26 6.50
C GLY A 323 -12.87 -8.09 5.70
N GLU A 324 -12.90 -8.17 4.37
CA GLU A 324 -11.74 -7.83 3.53
C GLU A 324 -11.52 -6.31 3.44
N GLY A 325 -10.27 -5.88 3.23
CA GLY A 325 -9.94 -4.47 3.08
C GLY A 325 -8.54 -4.24 2.50
N SER A 326 -8.33 -3.11 1.85
CA SER A 326 -7.06 -2.74 1.21
C SER A 326 -6.49 -1.46 1.81
N PHE A 327 -5.18 -1.43 2.04
CA PHE A 327 -4.49 -0.42 2.84
C PHE A 327 -3.12 -0.04 2.26
N HIS A 328 -2.58 1.08 2.74
CA HIS A 328 -1.22 1.56 2.47
C HIS A 328 -0.85 1.64 0.97
N PRO A 329 -1.61 2.39 0.15
CA PRO A 329 -1.29 2.52 -1.26
C PRO A 329 0.01 3.29 -1.47
N ARG A 330 0.88 2.81 -2.37
CA ARG A 330 2.15 3.42 -2.75
C ARG A 330 2.33 3.44 -4.26
N LEU A 331 2.49 4.63 -4.81
CA LEU A 331 2.73 4.83 -6.23
C LEU A 331 4.23 4.75 -6.55
N SER A 332 4.55 4.30 -7.76
CA SER A 332 5.85 4.59 -8.40
C SER A 332 5.97 6.08 -8.72
N ASP A 333 7.19 6.55 -8.97
CA ASP A 333 7.44 7.97 -9.22
C ASP A 333 6.78 8.45 -10.52
N ASP A 334 6.68 7.60 -11.52
CA ASP A 334 5.96 7.89 -12.77
C ASP A 334 4.44 7.71 -12.66
N GLY A 335 3.96 7.21 -11.50
CA GLY A 335 2.55 6.88 -11.24
C GLY A 335 2.00 5.70 -12.06
N SER A 336 2.86 4.97 -12.78
CA SER A 336 2.45 3.83 -13.61
C SER A 336 2.22 2.56 -12.82
N GLN A 337 2.69 2.47 -11.57
CA GLN A 337 2.51 1.31 -10.70
C GLN A 337 1.98 1.71 -9.34
N LEU A 338 1.21 0.80 -8.74
CA LEU A 338 0.67 0.93 -7.40
C LEU A 338 0.87 -0.37 -6.64
N ALA A 339 1.52 -0.28 -5.49
CA ALA A 339 1.55 -1.32 -4.50
C ALA A 339 0.57 -1.02 -3.36
N PHE A 340 -0.12 -2.03 -2.85
CA PHE A 340 -0.98 -1.90 -1.67
C PHE A 340 -1.07 -3.23 -0.95
N VAL A 341 -1.56 -3.20 0.29
CA VAL A 341 -1.75 -4.40 1.10
C VAL A 341 -3.22 -4.76 1.14
N ARG A 342 -3.56 -6.03 0.87
CA ARG A 342 -4.90 -6.57 1.08
C ARG A 342 -4.93 -7.45 2.34
N TYR A 343 -6.01 -7.30 3.10
CA TYR A 343 -6.41 -8.14 4.22
C TYR A 343 -7.47 -9.16 3.76
N ALA A 344 -7.23 -10.45 4.01
CA ALA A 344 -8.22 -11.52 3.85
C ALA A 344 -8.22 -12.41 5.10
N GLY A 345 -9.34 -12.45 5.85
CA GLY A 345 -9.46 -13.33 7.02
C GLY A 345 -10.67 -13.07 7.92
N THR A 346 -11.19 -14.13 8.53
CA THR A 346 -12.22 -14.06 9.59
C THR A 346 -11.55 -13.76 10.92
N LEU A 347 -12.01 -12.75 11.67
CA LEU A 347 -11.50 -12.40 13.00
C LEU A 347 -11.76 -13.54 14.01
N GLY A 348 -10.88 -14.53 14.04
CA GLY A 348 -10.77 -15.52 15.13
C GLY A 348 -9.80 -15.05 16.22
N PRO A 349 -9.88 -15.61 17.44
CA PRO A 349 -9.07 -15.18 18.60
C PRO A 349 -7.54 -15.40 18.45
N ASN A 350 -7.11 -16.04 17.36
CA ASN A 350 -5.71 -16.41 17.12
C ASN A 350 -5.00 -15.60 16.03
N TYR A 351 -5.66 -14.61 15.41
CA TYR A 351 -5.03 -13.70 14.41
C TYR A 351 -4.24 -14.43 13.30
N ASP A 352 -4.81 -15.48 12.70
CA ASP A 352 -4.30 -16.02 11.43
C ASP A 352 -4.67 -15.02 10.31
N VAL A 353 -3.83 -13.99 10.16
CA VAL A 353 -4.03 -12.91 9.18
C VAL A 353 -3.08 -13.13 8.02
N SER A 354 -3.61 -13.41 6.81
CA SER A 354 -2.80 -13.34 5.59
C SER A 354 -2.84 -11.91 5.05
N TRP A 355 -1.66 -11.28 5.00
CA TRP A 355 -1.44 -10.02 4.31
C TRP A 355 -0.89 -10.31 2.94
N ASP A 356 -1.63 -9.92 1.90
CA ASP A 356 -1.16 -10.04 0.53
C ASP A 356 -0.72 -8.67 0.02
N VAL A 357 0.50 -8.59 -0.51
CA VAL A 357 0.94 -7.39 -1.23
C VAL A 357 0.51 -7.50 -2.67
N MET A 358 -0.28 -6.53 -3.10
CA MET A 358 -0.81 -6.41 -4.45
C MET A 358 -0.01 -5.36 -5.22
N THR A 359 0.27 -5.63 -6.49
CA THR A 359 0.82 -4.65 -7.44
C THR A 359 -0.11 -4.54 -8.63
N ALA A 360 -0.36 -3.32 -9.09
CA ALA A 360 -1.12 -3.06 -10.31
C ALA A 360 -0.41 -1.98 -11.13
N ASN A 361 -0.29 -2.17 -12.44
CA ASN A 361 0.02 -1.05 -13.32
C ASN A 361 -1.22 -0.19 -13.51
N ILE A 362 -1.10 1.11 -13.32
CA ILE A 362 -2.18 2.07 -13.49
C ILE A 362 -2.18 2.53 -14.93
N VAL A 363 -3.20 2.12 -15.68
CA VAL A 363 -3.49 2.66 -17.01
C VAL A 363 -4.74 3.53 -16.91
N THR A 364 -4.52 4.83 -16.63
CA THR A 364 -5.57 5.85 -16.71
C THR A 364 -5.30 6.69 -17.95
N ASP A 365 -5.79 6.25 -19.11
CA ASP A 365 -5.79 7.14 -20.28
C ASP A 365 -7.09 7.96 -20.30
N SER A 366 -6.95 9.25 -20.63
CA SER A 366 -8.04 10.12 -21.07
C SER A 366 -8.42 9.91 -22.54
N GLY A 367 -7.74 8.99 -23.22
CA GLY A 367 -7.94 8.64 -24.62
C GLY A 367 -8.83 7.42 -24.81
N VAL A 368 -9.65 7.48 -25.86
CA VAL A 368 -10.52 6.43 -26.41
C VAL A 368 -9.77 5.12 -26.72
N SER A 369 -8.43 5.05 -26.56
CA SER A 369 -7.67 3.82 -26.74
C SER A 369 -6.43 3.75 -25.84
N ALA A 370 -6.30 2.71 -25.02
CA ALA A 370 -5.14 2.45 -24.17
C ALA A 370 -4.54 1.05 -24.43
N ARG A 371 -3.22 0.93 -24.31
CA ARG A 371 -2.53 -0.36 -24.39
C ARG A 371 -1.74 -0.59 -23.11
N GLY A 372 -1.98 -1.73 -22.49
CA GLY A 372 -1.24 -2.23 -21.35
C GLY A 372 0.17 -2.69 -21.72
N THR A 373 0.87 -3.15 -20.70
CA THR A 373 2.24 -3.59 -20.72
C THR A 373 2.31 -5.10 -21.00
N ALA A 374 3.39 -5.75 -20.54
CA ALA A 374 3.51 -7.20 -20.53
C ALA A 374 3.38 -7.79 -19.11
N GLY A 375 3.02 -6.94 -18.14
CA GLY A 375 2.71 -7.33 -16.76
C GLY A 375 1.23 -7.13 -16.47
N ASN A 376 0.82 -7.37 -15.22
CA ASN A 376 -0.59 -7.28 -14.82
C ASN A 376 -1.07 -5.81 -14.76
N ASP A 377 -1.96 -5.44 -15.67
CA ASP A 377 -2.46 -4.08 -15.77
C ASP A 377 -3.87 -3.90 -15.20
N LEU A 378 -4.15 -2.71 -14.66
CA LEU A 378 -5.48 -2.28 -14.26
C LEU A 378 -5.93 -1.12 -15.14
N PHE A 379 -6.97 -1.36 -15.91
CA PHE A 379 -7.69 -0.34 -16.66
C PHE A 379 -8.88 0.14 -15.85
N ALA A 380 -8.97 1.45 -15.64
CA ALA A 380 -10.07 2.07 -14.93
C ALA A 380 -11.05 2.71 -15.91
N SER A 381 -12.32 2.40 -15.78
CA SER A 381 -13.38 2.94 -16.65
C SER A 381 -13.55 4.44 -16.50
N SER A 382 -13.90 5.08 -17.63
CA SER A 382 -14.21 6.49 -17.73
C SER A 382 -15.62 6.70 -18.30
N PRO A 383 -16.20 7.91 -18.25
CA PRO A 383 -17.45 8.20 -18.95
C PRO A 383 -17.36 8.13 -20.48
N ASN A 384 -16.17 7.96 -21.06
CA ASN A 384 -15.97 7.84 -22.49
C ASN A 384 -16.10 6.37 -22.93
N ASP A 385 -16.23 6.18 -24.23
CA ASP A 385 -16.13 4.85 -24.84
C ASP A 385 -14.65 4.52 -25.04
N ASP A 386 -14.11 3.55 -24.29
CA ASP A 386 -12.67 3.26 -24.27
C ASP A 386 -12.30 1.97 -25.03
N ALA A 387 -11.13 1.93 -25.67
CA ALA A 387 -10.62 0.74 -26.36
C ALA A 387 -9.33 0.26 -25.70
N TRP A 388 -9.39 -0.79 -24.89
CA TRP A 388 -8.25 -1.30 -24.14
C TRP A 388 -7.67 -2.56 -24.75
N ASN A 389 -6.34 -2.64 -24.78
CA ASN A 389 -5.59 -3.83 -25.11
C ASN A 389 -4.69 -4.16 -23.92
N GLY A 390 -5.02 -5.19 -23.12
CA GLY A 390 -4.27 -5.54 -21.92
C GLY A 390 -2.83 -5.95 -22.24
N GLY A 391 -2.68 -6.84 -23.23
CA GLY A 391 -1.36 -7.23 -23.71
C GLY A 391 -1.02 -8.61 -23.21
N ALA A 392 0.02 -8.74 -22.41
CA ALA A 392 0.37 -10.00 -21.75
C ALA A 392 0.36 -9.78 -20.24
N GLY A 393 0.01 -10.82 -19.48
CA GLY A 393 -0.17 -10.70 -18.04
C GLY A 393 -1.59 -11.06 -17.65
N LEU A 394 -1.94 -10.80 -16.40
CA LEU A 394 -3.31 -10.84 -15.90
C LEU A 394 -3.87 -9.42 -15.89
N ASP A 395 -4.69 -9.09 -16.86
CA ASP A 395 -5.20 -7.73 -17.03
C ASP A 395 -6.64 -7.61 -16.53
N VAL A 396 -6.92 -6.50 -15.84
CA VAL A 396 -8.19 -6.23 -15.18
C VAL A 396 -8.80 -4.95 -15.73
N ALA A 397 -10.01 -5.04 -16.28
CA ALA A 397 -10.86 -3.88 -16.56
C ALA A 397 -11.80 -3.65 -15.37
N ALA A 398 -11.68 -2.51 -14.69
CA ALA A 398 -12.46 -2.17 -13.51
C ALA A 398 -13.53 -1.11 -13.79
N TYR A 399 -14.76 -1.48 -13.43
CA TYR A 399 -16.00 -0.73 -13.60
C TYR A 399 -16.55 -0.27 -12.25
N ARG A 400 -17.18 0.91 -12.21
CA ARG A 400 -17.62 1.56 -10.96
C ARG A 400 -18.95 1.05 -10.42
N GLY A 401 -19.75 0.39 -11.25
CA GLY A 401 -21.10 -0.10 -10.93
C GLY A 401 -21.17 -1.59 -10.66
N ARG A 402 -22.38 -2.06 -10.35
CA ARG A 402 -22.67 -3.50 -10.16
C ARG A 402 -22.76 -4.21 -11.50
N MET A 403 -22.34 -5.46 -11.56
CA MET A 403 -22.29 -6.26 -12.81
C MET A 403 -23.64 -6.28 -13.55
N ALA A 404 -24.75 -6.32 -12.83
CA ALA A 404 -26.10 -6.33 -13.42
C ALA A 404 -26.47 -5.04 -14.17
N GLU A 405 -25.72 -3.95 -13.97
CA GLU A 405 -25.93 -2.66 -14.63
C GLU A 405 -25.19 -2.56 -15.97
N TYR A 406 -24.47 -3.62 -16.38
CA TYR A 406 -23.68 -3.65 -17.61
C TYR A 406 -24.16 -4.72 -18.58
N GLY A 407 -24.06 -4.41 -19.87
CA GLY A 407 -24.14 -5.38 -20.96
C GLY A 407 -22.74 -5.86 -21.33
N ILE A 408 -22.49 -7.17 -21.28
CA ILE A 408 -21.21 -7.77 -21.67
C ILE A 408 -21.43 -8.62 -22.92
N ARG A 409 -20.68 -8.35 -23.99
CA ARG A 409 -20.74 -9.10 -25.25
C ARG A 409 -19.37 -9.66 -25.59
N ALA A 410 -19.25 -10.99 -25.56
CA ALA A 410 -18.04 -11.68 -26.00
C ALA A 410 -17.91 -11.63 -27.53
N GLY A 411 -16.68 -11.47 -28.02
CA GLY A 411 -16.32 -11.39 -29.43
C GLY A 411 -14.80 -11.47 -29.59
N ALA A 412 -14.27 -11.11 -30.76
CA ALA A 412 -12.82 -10.96 -30.95
C ALA A 412 -12.19 -9.90 -30.02
N ALA A 413 -13.00 -8.91 -29.67
CA ALA A 413 -12.84 -8.05 -28.50
C ALA A 413 -14.11 -8.17 -27.66
N VAL A 414 -13.99 -8.11 -26.34
CA VAL A 414 -15.14 -8.07 -25.43
C VAL A 414 -15.67 -6.65 -25.38
N GLN A 415 -16.97 -6.46 -25.54
CA GLN A 415 -17.61 -5.16 -25.37
C GLN A 415 -18.31 -5.11 -24.01
N VAL A 416 -18.08 -4.05 -23.24
CA VAL A 416 -18.76 -3.78 -21.96
C VAL A 416 -19.50 -2.46 -22.08
N SER A 417 -20.81 -2.45 -21.87
CA SER A 417 -21.66 -1.27 -22.02
C SER A 417 -22.32 -0.94 -20.70
N ASP A 418 -22.08 0.26 -20.16
CA ASP A 418 -22.79 0.74 -18.98
C ASP A 418 -24.21 1.17 -19.33
N HIS A 419 -25.20 0.71 -18.57
CA HIS A 419 -26.59 1.16 -18.71
C HIS A 419 -26.88 2.45 -17.92
N VAL A 420 -25.93 2.94 -17.12
CA VAL A 420 -26.02 4.20 -16.37
C VAL A 420 -25.31 5.32 -17.13
N ALA A 421 -26.08 6.31 -17.58
CA ALA A 421 -25.56 7.41 -18.39
C ALA A 421 -24.48 8.22 -17.66
N GLY A 422 -23.36 8.48 -18.35
CA GLY A 422 -22.26 9.32 -17.86
C GLY A 422 -21.40 8.69 -16.78
N ARG A 423 -21.61 7.41 -16.46
CA ARG A 423 -20.72 6.65 -15.58
C ARG A 423 -19.62 6.01 -16.42
N ASP A 424 -19.76 4.83 -17.00
CA ASP A 424 -18.63 4.08 -17.59
C ASP A 424 -18.64 3.85 -19.11
N GLY A 425 -19.48 4.57 -19.88
CA GLY A 425 -19.45 4.50 -21.35
C GLY A 425 -19.66 3.11 -21.95
N VAL A 426 -19.15 2.91 -23.18
CA VAL A 426 -19.12 1.63 -23.89
C VAL A 426 -17.70 1.27 -24.31
N ASP A 427 -17.13 0.26 -23.67
CA ASP A 427 -15.74 -0.12 -23.84
C ASP A 427 -15.55 -1.34 -24.73
N THR A 428 -14.39 -1.41 -25.39
CA THR A 428 -13.94 -2.51 -26.23
C THR A 428 -12.60 -3.04 -25.72
N LEU A 429 -12.56 -4.30 -25.30
CA LEU A 429 -11.45 -4.91 -24.57
C LEU A 429 -10.80 -6.05 -25.39
N GLN A 430 -9.48 -6.03 -25.51
CA GLN A 430 -8.69 -7.09 -26.13
C GLN A 430 -7.60 -7.56 -25.16
N GLY A 431 -7.43 -8.87 -25.00
CA GLY A 431 -6.42 -9.41 -24.08
C GLY A 431 -6.59 -8.88 -22.66
N VAL A 432 -7.84 -8.86 -22.17
CA VAL A 432 -8.17 -8.55 -20.77
C VAL A 432 -8.83 -9.81 -20.20
N GLU A 433 -8.29 -10.32 -19.10
CA GLU A 433 -8.66 -11.61 -18.54
C GLU A 433 -9.72 -11.47 -17.44
N ARG A 434 -9.85 -10.30 -16.81
CA ARG A 434 -10.78 -10.06 -15.70
C ARG A 434 -11.60 -8.78 -15.91
N LEU A 435 -12.90 -8.86 -15.67
CA LEU A 435 -13.76 -7.69 -15.48
C LEU A 435 -14.11 -7.58 -14.01
N ARG A 436 -13.80 -6.44 -13.39
CA ARG A 436 -14.15 -6.14 -12.01
C ARG A 436 -15.30 -5.16 -11.96
N PHE A 437 -16.33 -5.52 -11.21
CA PHE A 437 -17.48 -4.68 -10.88
C PHE A 437 -17.52 -4.43 -9.37
N ALA A 438 -18.42 -3.56 -8.94
CA ALA A 438 -18.64 -3.22 -7.53
C ALA A 438 -19.29 -4.34 -6.69
N ASP A 439 -19.60 -5.49 -7.27
CA ASP A 439 -20.20 -6.64 -6.58
C ASP A 439 -19.73 -8.00 -7.11
N ALA A 440 -18.86 -8.02 -8.12
CA ALA A 440 -18.45 -9.25 -8.78
C ALA A 440 -17.13 -9.11 -9.53
N MET A 441 -16.44 -10.24 -9.69
CA MET A 441 -15.36 -10.41 -10.64
C MET A 441 -15.80 -11.44 -11.69
N LEU A 442 -15.65 -11.10 -12.97
CA LEU A 442 -15.88 -12.02 -14.09
C LEU A 442 -14.55 -12.36 -14.76
N ALA A 443 -14.28 -13.64 -14.95
CA ALA A 443 -13.14 -14.11 -15.74
C ALA A 443 -13.53 -14.30 -17.21
N LEU A 444 -12.66 -13.87 -18.13
CA LEU A 444 -12.83 -13.95 -19.59
C LEU A 444 -11.94 -15.02 -20.23
N ASP A 445 -10.85 -15.41 -19.58
CA ASP A 445 -9.85 -16.43 -19.95
C ASP A 445 -10.40 -17.86 -19.71
N THR A 446 -11.42 -18.21 -20.50
CA THR A 446 -12.15 -19.48 -20.34
C THR A 446 -11.62 -20.61 -21.23
N GLY A 447 -10.52 -20.38 -21.95
CA GLY A 447 -9.87 -21.33 -22.85
C GLY A 447 -9.31 -22.57 -22.16
N VAL A 448 -8.81 -23.52 -22.94
CA VAL A 448 -8.32 -24.82 -22.43
C VAL A 448 -7.02 -24.70 -21.61
N ASP A 449 -6.20 -23.72 -21.96
CA ASP A 449 -4.91 -23.47 -21.30
C ASP A 449 -4.98 -22.29 -20.32
N ASP A 450 -6.11 -21.59 -20.29
CA ASP A 450 -6.32 -20.42 -19.45
C ASP A 450 -6.70 -20.80 -18.01
N ILE A 451 -6.35 -19.93 -17.06
CA ILE A 451 -6.51 -20.18 -15.62
C ILE A 451 -7.97 -20.42 -15.24
N ALA A 452 -8.89 -19.54 -15.64
CA ALA A 452 -10.30 -19.70 -15.27
C ALA A 452 -10.95 -20.92 -15.91
N GLY A 453 -10.61 -21.19 -17.17
CA GLY A 453 -11.01 -22.42 -17.83
C GLY A 453 -10.51 -23.67 -17.09
N GLN A 454 -9.24 -23.68 -16.67
CA GLN A 454 -8.64 -24.83 -15.98
C GLN A 454 -9.28 -25.04 -14.60
N ALA A 455 -9.46 -23.98 -13.82
CA ALA A 455 -10.15 -24.03 -12.53
C ALA A 455 -11.59 -24.56 -12.69
N TYR A 456 -12.34 -24.08 -13.68
CA TYR A 456 -13.68 -24.60 -13.94
C TYR A 456 -13.66 -26.10 -14.32
N ARG A 457 -12.75 -26.51 -15.20
CA ARG A 457 -12.64 -27.90 -15.64
C ARG A 457 -12.21 -28.85 -14.54
N ILE A 458 -11.48 -28.39 -13.52
CA ILE A 458 -11.11 -29.26 -12.40
C ILE A 458 -12.33 -29.69 -11.59
N TYR A 459 -13.32 -28.80 -11.42
CA TYR A 459 -14.60 -29.13 -10.77
C TYR A 459 -15.40 -30.13 -11.60
N GLN A 460 -15.44 -29.95 -12.93
CA GLN A 460 -16.10 -30.90 -13.82
C GLN A 460 -15.42 -32.27 -13.79
N ALA A 461 -14.09 -32.31 -13.81
CA ALA A 461 -13.33 -33.55 -13.77
C ALA A 461 -13.40 -34.26 -12.42
N ALA A 462 -13.32 -33.51 -11.32
CA ALA A 462 -13.27 -34.07 -9.97
C ALA A 462 -14.66 -34.38 -9.39
N PHE A 463 -15.70 -33.66 -9.78
CA PHE A 463 -17.01 -33.74 -9.13
C PHE A 463 -18.20 -33.85 -10.10
N ASN A 464 -17.95 -33.83 -11.42
CA ASN A 464 -18.98 -33.87 -12.46
C ASN A 464 -20.12 -32.86 -12.24
N ARG A 465 -19.75 -31.64 -11.81
CA ARG A 465 -20.71 -30.57 -11.53
C ARG A 465 -20.19 -29.21 -11.96
N VAL A 466 -21.14 -28.29 -12.15
CA VAL A 466 -20.85 -26.87 -12.25
C VAL A 466 -20.33 -26.40 -10.89
N PRO A 467 -19.18 -25.72 -10.83
CA PRO A 467 -18.71 -25.13 -9.58
C PRO A 467 -19.66 -24.07 -9.05
N ASP A 468 -19.71 -23.94 -7.73
CA ASP A 468 -20.24 -22.74 -7.10
C ASP A 468 -19.28 -21.56 -7.31
N LYS A 469 -19.83 -20.34 -7.31
CA LYS A 469 -19.08 -19.12 -7.65
C LYS A 469 -17.91 -18.88 -6.69
N GLY A 470 -18.11 -19.09 -5.39
CA GLY A 470 -17.08 -18.87 -4.37
C GLY A 470 -15.91 -19.84 -4.53
N GLY A 471 -16.20 -21.13 -4.72
CA GLY A 471 -15.20 -22.17 -4.91
C GLY A 471 -14.34 -21.96 -6.16
N VAL A 472 -14.96 -21.72 -7.32
CA VAL A 472 -14.17 -21.46 -8.54
C VAL A 472 -13.39 -20.15 -8.44
N GLY A 473 -13.97 -19.10 -7.85
CA GLY A 473 -13.28 -17.83 -7.61
C GLY A 473 -12.04 -17.98 -6.73
N PHE A 474 -12.12 -18.78 -5.67
CA PHE A 474 -10.98 -19.10 -4.81
C PHE A 474 -9.82 -19.72 -5.59
N TRP A 475 -10.09 -20.73 -6.41
CA TRP A 475 -9.04 -21.42 -7.16
C TRP A 475 -8.47 -20.60 -8.32
N ILE A 476 -9.30 -19.81 -9.01
CA ILE A 476 -8.82 -18.83 -10.00
C ILE A 476 -7.84 -17.87 -9.33
N SER A 477 -8.26 -17.27 -8.22
CA SER A 477 -7.45 -16.33 -7.44
C SER A 477 -6.10 -16.94 -7.01
N ALA A 478 -6.11 -18.19 -6.57
CA ALA A 478 -4.88 -18.88 -6.16
C ALA A 478 -3.94 -19.19 -7.34
N MET A 479 -4.49 -19.60 -8.49
CA MET A 479 -3.73 -19.85 -9.71
C MET A 479 -3.18 -18.56 -10.33
N ASP A 480 -3.94 -17.46 -10.26
CA ASP A 480 -3.50 -16.11 -10.66
C ASP A 480 -2.27 -15.65 -9.86
N ARG A 481 -2.08 -16.16 -8.63
CA ARG A 481 -0.90 -15.93 -7.78
C ARG A 481 0.25 -16.94 -8.01
N GLY A 482 0.16 -17.74 -9.06
CA GLY A 482 1.20 -18.71 -9.44
C GLY A 482 1.05 -20.09 -8.80
N GLN A 483 -0.06 -20.38 -8.10
CA GLN A 483 -0.32 -21.76 -7.68
C GLN A 483 -0.52 -22.65 -8.91
N THR A 484 0.28 -23.72 -9.00
CA THR A 484 0.21 -24.62 -10.17
C THR A 484 -1.09 -25.42 -10.18
N LEU A 485 -1.58 -25.73 -11.37
CA LEU A 485 -2.75 -26.62 -11.55
C LEU A 485 -2.56 -27.96 -10.81
N GLN A 486 -1.32 -28.47 -10.73
CA GLN A 486 -1.01 -29.69 -9.99
C GLN A 486 -1.24 -29.54 -8.48
N SER A 487 -0.85 -28.40 -7.90
CA SER A 487 -1.11 -28.10 -6.49
C SER A 487 -2.61 -27.97 -6.21
N VAL A 488 -3.35 -27.30 -7.11
CA VAL A 488 -4.81 -27.20 -7.03
C VAL A 488 -5.45 -28.59 -7.10
N ALA A 489 -5.07 -29.42 -8.07
CA ALA A 489 -5.55 -30.79 -8.21
C ALA A 489 -5.32 -31.62 -6.94
N ALA A 490 -4.14 -31.49 -6.32
CA ALA A 490 -3.85 -32.14 -5.05
C ALA A 490 -4.80 -31.70 -3.93
N GLY A 491 -5.15 -30.41 -3.87
CA GLY A 491 -6.15 -29.88 -2.95
C GLY A 491 -7.53 -30.52 -3.12
N PHE A 492 -7.99 -30.69 -4.37
CA PHE A 492 -9.24 -31.39 -4.66
C PHE A 492 -9.19 -32.84 -4.20
N VAL A 493 -8.15 -33.59 -4.56
CA VAL A 493 -8.00 -35.01 -4.18
C VAL A 493 -7.95 -35.20 -2.66
N GLN A 494 -7.39 -34.24 -1.93
CA GLN A 494 -7.31 -34.28 -0.47
C GLN A 494 -8.59 -33.81 0.24
N SER A 495 -9.52 -33.16 -0.49
CA SER A 495 -10.75 -32.62 0.08
C SER A 495 -11.68 -33.72 0.64
N GLY A 496 -12.51 -33.33 1.61
CA GLY A 496 -13.52 -34.23 2.16
C GLY A 496 -14.54 -34.70 1.10
N GLU A 497 -14.93 -33.80 0.19
CA GLU A 497 -15.87 -34.08 -0.92
C GLU A 497 -15.30 -35.17 -1.85
N PHE A 498 -14.05 -35.03 -2.28
CA PHE A 498 -13.40 -36.02 -3.15
C PHE A 498 -13.24 -37.37 -2.45
N LYS A 499 -12.81 -37.37 -1.19
CA LYS A 499 -12.65 -38.60 -0.42
C LYS A 499 -14.00 -39.29 -0.14
N ALA A 500 -15.09 -38.55 -0.06
CA ALA A 500 -16.43 -39.11 0.07
C ALA A 500 -16.91 -39.77 -1.23
N LEU A 501 -16.56 -39.19 -2.39
CA LEU A 501 -16.92 -39.72 -3.71
C LEU A 501 -16.07 -40.93 -4.12
N TYR A 502 -14.76 -40.88 -3.92
CA TYR A 502 -13.81 -41.86 -4.47
C TYR A 502 -13.06 -42.67 -3.40
N GLY A 503 -13.18 -42.32 -2.11
CA GLY A 503 -12.42 -42.93 -1.02
C GLY A 503 -11.11 -42.19 -0.71
N ALA A 504 -10.41 -42.60 0.36
CA ALA A 504 -9.22 -41.90 0.87
C ALA A 504 -7.94 -42.10 0.03
N ALA A 505 -7.89 -43.15 -0.79
CA ALA A 505 -6.75 -43.48 -1.66
C ALA A 505 -7.22 -44.23 -2.92
N PRO A 506 -8.01 -43.60 -3.80
CA PRO A 506 -8.50 -44.25 -5.01
C PRO A 506 -7.36 -44.55 -5.99
N SER A 507 -7.47 -45.68 -6.68
CA SER A 507 -6.68 -45.93 -7.89
C SER A 507 -7.17 -45.05 -9.04
N SER A 508 -6.32 -44.79 -10.05
CA SER A 508 -6.74 -44.07 -11.25
C SER A 508 -7.95 -44.72 -11.95
N ALA A 509 -8.02 -46.05 -11.95
CA ALA A 509 -9.16 -46.79 -12.50
C ALA A 509 -10.46 -46.49 -11.74
N SER A 510 -10.42 -46.49 -10.39
CA SER A 510 -11.59 -46.18 -9.58
C SER A 510 -12.07 -44.73 -9.67
N VAL A 511 -11.20 -43.78 -10.05
CA VAL A 511 -11.64 -42.41 -10.34
C VAL A 511 -12.37 -42.36 -11.68
N VAL A 512 -11.79 -42.97 -12.72
CA VAL A 512 -12.36 -42.97 -14.08
C VAL A 512 -13.70 -43.71 -14.15
N GLU A 513 -13.84 -44.84 -13.48
CA GLU A 513 -15.08 -45.65 -13.47
C GLU A 513 -16.25 -44.97 -12.75
N ASN A 514 -15.97 -44.05 -11.82
CA ASN A 514 -16.99 -43.28 -11.10
C ASN A 514 -17.25 -41.89 -11.72
N CYS A 515 -16.59 -41.55 -12.83
CA CYS A 515 -16.78 -40.29 -13.56
C CYS A 515 -17.81 -40.38 -14.70
N THR A 516 -18.44 -41.54 -14.92
CA THR A 516 -19.59 -41.72 -15.84
C THR A 516 -20.90 -41.58 -15.10
#